data_AF-A0A077ZSD9-F1
#
_entry.id   AF-A0A077ZSD9-F1
#
_cell.length_a   1.000
_cell.length_b   1.000
_cell.length_c   1.000
_cell.angle_alpha   90.00
_cell.angle_beta   90.00
_cell.angle_gamma   90.00
#
_symmetry.space_group_name_H-M   'P 1'
#
loop_
_entity.id
_entity.type
_entity.pdbx_description
1 polymer ?
#
loop_
_entity_poly.entity_id
_entity_poly.type
_entity_poly.pdbx_seq_one_letter_code
_entity_poly.pdbx_strand_id
1 'polypeptide(L)'
;MFTLKYLSRSSFNQFSRRSAHFDFAKFKLSPEQIQKISKHQSPVNINEESSDVVHSNFSIEFNYKPIKSTKFQEIDSTLRLHNDDLGTIKVTDIDGKGPYLYRGYEVRFNGPSEHRINNKAFNMEMQIFHDLVEGPNMDQYDEKKAVVSLLFQIGETNHHTMEHLKTDKLDTIDEADLGEIFRESDNKHFYHYKGTLTVPPTHQFVNWFVLRHVLPIKKSLIQNLESHCIHQEAFHNFTTLQHLYGRKIGKNFK
;
A
#
# COMPACT_ATOMS: atom_id res chain seq x y z
N MET A 1 14.80 19.39 -17.45
CA MET A 1 15.63 19.65 -16.25
C MET A 1 14.87 20.58 -15.34
N PHE A 2 14.14 20.06 -14.36
CA PHE A 2 13.49 20.87 -13.33
C PHE A 2 14.17 20.58 -11.99
N THR A 3 14.83 21.61 -11.46
CA THR A 3 15.63 21.58 -10.25
C THR A 3 14.70 21.59 -9.03
N LEU A 4 14.75 20.54 -8.21
CA LEU A 4 14.13 20.51 -6.88
C LEU A 4 14.85 21.52 -5.98
N LYS A 5 14.15 22.60 -5.59
CA LYS A 5 14.64 23.54 -4.56
C LYS A 5 14.53 22.87 -3.19
N TYR A 6 15.68 22.61 -2.58
CA TYR A 6 15.81 22.29 -1.17
C TYR A 6 15.23 23.45 -0.32
N LEU A 7 14.25 23.14 0.52
CA LEU A 7 13.80 24.06 1.57
C LEU A 7 14.84 24.06 2.70
N SER A 8 15.24 25.26 3.13
CA SER A 8 16.28 25.52 4.13
C SER A 8 15.86 25.15 5.56
N ARG A 9 16.86 24.79 6.37
CA ARG A 9 16.84 24.27 7.76
C ARG A 9 16.08 25.06 8.85
N SER A 10 15.35 26.13 8.57
CA SER A 10 14.82 27.04 9.60
C SER A 10 13.33 26.91 9.96
N SER A 11 12.59 25.95 9.40
CA SER A 11 11.15 25.76 9.67
C SER A 11 10.78 24.53 10.52
N PHE A 12 11.76 23.92 11.21
CA PHE A 12 11.59 22.62 11.88
C PHE A 12 10.77 22.60 13.19
N ASN A 13 10.29 23.74 13.70
CA ASN A 13 9.64 23.81 15.03
C ASN A 13 8.10 23.76 15.03
N GLN A 14 7.49 22.89 14.21
CA GLN A 14 6.05 22.64 14.29
C GLN A 14 5.62 21.27 13.73
N PHE A 15 6.19 20.18 14.24
CA PHE A 15 5.68 18.83 13.99
C PHE A 15 4.81 18.35 15.16
N SER A 16 3.60 18.90 15.27
CA SER A 16 2.49 18.19 15.90
C SER A 16 2.05 17.08 14.94
N ARG A 17 1.92 15.83 15.43
CA ARG A 17 1.38 14.65 14.72
C ARG A 17 0.58 15.00 13.46
N ARG A 18 1.23 15.04 12.30
CA ARG A 18 0.53 15.25 11.03
C ARG A 18 -0.16 13.94 10.70
N SER A 19 -1.42 13.79 11.11
CA SER A 19 -2.34 13.02 10.29
C SER A 19 -2.23 13.60 8.88
N ALA A 20 -1.95 12.76 7.87
CA ALA A 20 -1.90 13.18 6.49
C ALA A 20 -3.25 13.82 6.13
N HIS A 21 -3.37 15.13 6.30
CA HIS A 21 -4.57 15.88 5.95
C HIS A 21 -4.58 15.99 4.43
N PHE A 22 -5.69 15.55 3.84
CA PHE A 22 -5.95 15.63 2.42
C PHE A 22 -6.06 17.10 1.98
N ASP A 23 -4.95 17.72 1.61
CA ASP A 23 -4.93 19.09 1.11
C ASP A 23 -5.23 19.11 -0.39
N PHE A 24 -6.52 19.02 -0.74
CA PHE A 24 -6.98 19.04 -2.12
C PHE A 24 -6.75 20.38 -2.82
N ALA A 25 -6.51 21.48 -2.07
CA ALA A 25 -6.34 22.82 -2.62
C ALA A 25 -5.08 22.95 -3.50
N LYS A 26 -4.14 22.02 -3.36
CA LYS A 26 -2.93 21.94 -4.19
C LYS A 26 -3.18 21.35 -5.58
N PHE A 27 -4.34 20.76 -5.82
CA PHE A 27 -4.69 20.10 -7.08
C PHE A 27 -5.79 20.88 -7.80
N LYS A 28 -5.71 21.00 -9.13
CA LYS A 28 -6.72 21.66 -9.98
C LYS A 28 -7.94 20.74 -10.18
N LEU A 29 -8.63 20.39 -9.09
CA LEU A 29 -9.80 19.50 -9.08
C LEU A 29 -11.10 20.30 -9.10
N SER A 30 -12.10 19.81 -9.85
CA SER A 30 -13.46 20.35 -9.81
C SER A 30 -14.18 19.97 -8.50
N PRO A 31 -15.24 20.70 -8.11
CA PRO A 31 -16.06 20.34 -6.95
C PRO A 31 -16.60 18.91 -7.00
N GLU A 32 -17.00 18.43 -8.18
CA GLU A 32 -17.47 17.06 -8.39
C GLU A 32 -16.37 16.03 -8.17
N GLN A 33 -15.15 16.30 -8.67
CA GLN A 33 -13.99 15.44 -8.42
C GLN A 33 -13.68 15.38 -6.92
N ILE A 34 -13.64 16.52 -6.23
CA ILE A 34 -13.40 16.58 -4.78
C ILE A 34 -14.45 15.76 -4.03
N GLN A 35 -15.74 15.88 -4.39
CA GLN A 35 -16.80 15.12 -3.76
C GLN A 35 -16.64 13.61 -3.99
N LYS A 36 -16.32 13.20 -5.23
CA LYS A 36 -16.09 11.79 -5.57
C LYS A 36 -14.91 11.23 -4.77
N ILE A 37 -13.78 11.94 -4.77
CA ILE A 37 -12.55 11.59 -4.05
C ILE A 37 -12.81 11.47 -2.55
N SER A 38 -13.53 12.43 -1.95
CA SER A 38 -13.84 12.43 -0.51
C SER A 38 -14.67 11.22 -0.07
N LYS A 39 -15.53 10.69 -0.94
CA LYS A 39 -16.34 9.48 -0.69
C LYS A 39 -15.58 8.16 -0.92
N HIS A 40 -14.36 8.22 -1.46
CA HIS A 40 -13.55 7.05 -1.80
C HIS A 40 -12.20 7.02 -1.08
N GLN A 41 -12.01 7.82 -0.05
CA GLN A 41 -10.74 7.87 0.68
C GLN A 41 -10.38 6.52 1.33
N SER A 42 -9.07 6.31 1.48
CA SER A 42 -8.45 5.14 2.12
C SER A 42 -7.55 5.62 3.27
N PRO A 43 -7.13 4.75 4.21
CA PRO A 43 -7.50 3.35 4.38
C PRO A 43 -8.91 3.19 4.94
N VAL A 44 -9.45 1.97 4.90
CA VAL A 44 -10.73 1.63 5.55
C VAL A 44 -10.55 0.53 6.60
N ASN A 45 -11.51 0.44 7.51
CA ASN A 45 -11.67 -0.75 8.34
C ASN A 45 -12.50 -1.79 7.59
N ILE A 46 -11.95 -2.99 7.43
CA ILE A 46 -12.63 -4.14 6.84
C ILE A 46 -13.32 -4.90 7.98
N ASN A 47 -14.63 -4.70 8.12
CA ASN A 47 -15.44 -5.44 9.09
C ASN A 47 -16.03 -6.68 8.42
N GLU A 48 -15.46 -7.86 8.65
CA GLU A 48 -15.84 -9.13 8.01
C GLU A 48 -17.32 -9.50 8.22
N GLU A 49 -17.93 -9.04 9.30
CA GLU A 49 -19.34 -9.29 9.65
C GLU A 49 -20.30 -8.26 9.02
N SER A 50 -19.78 -7.21 8.39
CA SER A 50 -20.61 -6.17 7.76
C SER A 50 -21.27 -6.65 6.48
N SER A 51 -22.51 -6.21 6.23
CA SER A 51 -23.20 -6.37 4.95
C SER A 51 -22.53 -5.63 3.77
N ASP A 52 -21.49 -4.85 4.04
CA ASP A 52 -20.67 -4.22 3.01
C ASP A 52 -19.54 -5.12 2.50
N VAL A 53 -19.19 -6.17 3.26
CA VAL A 53 -18.26 -7.20 2.80
C VAL A 53 -19.06 -8.27 2.06
N VAL A 54 -18.83 -8.39 0.76
CA VAL A 54 -19.60 -9.25 -0.14
C VAL A 54 -18.68 -10.24 -0.85
N HIS A 55 -19.20 -11.41 -1.18
CA HIS A 55 -18.48 -12.29 -2.11
C HIS A 55 -18.39 -11.62 -3.48
N SER A 56 -17.18 -11.56 -4.02
CA SER A 56 -16.92 -11.09 -5.37
C SER A 56 -15.93 -12.05 -6.02
N ASN A 57 -16.17 -12.36 -7.29
CA ASN A 57 -15.34 -13.26 -8.07
C ASN A 57 -14.17 -12.53 -8.74
N PHE A 58 -13.63 -11.48 -8.09
CA PHE A 58 -12.44 -10.83 -8.59
C PHE A 58 -11.25 -11.79 -8.53
N SER A 59 -10.34 -11.69 -9.50
CA SER A 59 -9.09 -12.45 -9.52
C SER A 59 -7.88 -11.53 -9.39
N ILE A 60 -6.81 -12.07 -8.83
CA ILE A 60 -5.48 -11.48 -8.83
C ILE A 60 -4.44 -12.56 -9.12
N GLU A 61 -3.69 -12.37 -10.18
CA GLU A 61 -2.58 -13.23 -10.61
C GLU A 61 -1.27 -12.46 -10.46
N PHE A 62 -0.29 -13.07 -9.83
CA PHE A 62 1.00 -12.46 -9.52
C PHE A 62 2.09 -12.99 -10.44
N ASN A 63 2.87 -12.07 -11.01
CA ASN A 63 4.08 -12.36 -11.78
C ASN A 63 5.18 -11.38 -11.37
N TYR A 64 5.57 -11.45 -10.09
CA TYR A 64 6.63 -10.61 -9.54
C TYR A 64 8.02 -11.10 -9.91
N LYS A 65 8.95 -10.15 -9.91
CA LYS A 65 10.38 -10.38 -10.12
C LYS A 65 11.11 -10.14 -8.81
N PRO A 66 12.20 -10.86 -8.54
CA PRO A 66 13.07 -10.53 -7.41
C PRO A 66 13.60 -9.10 -7.51
N ILE A 67 13.49 -8.37 -6.41
CA ILE A 67 14.11 -7.06 -6.23
C ILE A 67 15.59 -7.30 -5.97
N LYS A 68 16.50 -6.62 -6.66
CA LYS A 68 17.96 -6.79 -6.49
C LYS A 68 18.65 -5.45 -6.25
N SER A 69 19.68 -5.44 -5.42
CA SER A 69 20.57 -4.28 -5.17
C SER A 69 19.81 -2.96 -4.95
N THR A 70 18.71 -3.01 -4.22
CA THR A 70 17.79 -1.87 -4.08
C THR A 70 17.97 -1.22 -2.70
N LYS A 71 18.05 0.11 -2.68
CA LYS A 71 18.25 0.87 -1.46
C LYS A 71 16.93 1.35 -0.87
N PHE A 72 16.79 1.24 0.44
CA PHE A 72 15.75 1.95 1.18
C PHE A 72 15.92 3.46 1.05
N GLN A 73 14.79 4.14 0.87
CA GLN A 73 14.71 5.59 0.75
C GLN A 73 13.58 6.10 1.64
N GLU A 74 13.81 7.22 2.31
CA GLU A 74 12.73 7.97 2.93
C GLU A 74 12.14 8.95 1.90
N ILE A 75 10.92 8.69 1.45
CA ILE A 75 10.18 9.53 0.50
C ILE A 75 8.83 9.87 1.13
N ASP A 76 8.46 11.15 1.11
CA ASP A 76 7.22 11.67 1.73
C ASP A 76 7.04 11.20 3.18
N SER A 77 8.13 11.17 3.95
CA SER A 77 8.16 10.68 5.33
C SER A 77 7.62 9.25 5.45
N THR A 78 8.03 8.36 4.56
CA THR A 78 7.73 6.92 4.60
C THR A 78 8.92 6.12 4.06
N LEU A 79 9.13 4.90 4.55
CA LEU A 79 10.23 4.03 4.11
C LEU A 79 9.83 3.29 2.83
N ARG A 80 10.68 3.35 1.79
CA ARG A 80 10.37 2.78 0.47
C ARG A 80 11.54 2.03 -0.14
N LEU A 81 11.21 1.02 -0.94
CA LEU A 81 12.09 0.42 -1.95
C LEU A 81 11.49 0.75 -3.32
N HIS A 82 12.21 1.51 -4.13
CA HIS A 82 11.77 1.87 -5.48
C HIS A 82 12.51 1.03 -6.53
N ASN A 83 11.76 0.44 -7.47
CA ASN A 83 12.27 -0.34 -8.58
C ASN A 83 11.21 -0.35 -9.69
N ASP A 84 11.50 0.23 -10.85
CA ASP A 84 10.54 0.42 -11.95
C ASP A 84 9.95 -0.87 -12.56
N ASP A 85 10.46 -2.05 -12.16
CA ASP A 85 10.00 -3.35 -12.65
C ASP A 85 10.02 -4.42 -11.55
N LEU A 86 9.10 -4.29 -10.58
CA LEU A 86 8.80 -5.35 -9.61
C LEU A 86 8.07 -6.56 -10.23
N GLY A 87 7.85 -6.56 -11.55
CA GLY A 87 6.94 -7.47 -12.24
C GLY A 87 5.51 -6.93 -12.30
N THR A 88 4.54 -7.83 -12.46
CA THR A 88 3.16 -7.45 -12.77
C THR A 88 2.13 -8.19 -11.93
N ILE A 89 0.96 -7.56 -11.76
CA ILE A 89 -0.27 -8.24 -11.36
C ILE A 89 -1.29 -8.14 -12.50
N LYS A 90 -2.04 -9.22 -12.72
CA LYS A 90 -3.20 -9.24 -13.62
C LYS A 90 -4.45 -9.45 -12.78
N VAL A 91 -5.41 -8.54 -12.89
CA VAL A 91 -6.58 -8.50 -12.00
C VAL A 91 -7.87 -8.30 -12.77
N THR A 92 -8.97 -8.77 -12.20
CA THR A 92 -10.29 -8.18 -12.48
C THR A 92 -10.67 -7.26 -11.33
N ASP A 93 -11.46 -6.22 -11.60
CA ASP A 93 -11.98 -5.35 -10.55
C ASP A 93 -13.10 -6.04 -9.73
N ILE A 94 -13.61 -5.34 -8.71
CA ILE A 94 -14.67 -5.83 -7.82
C ILE A 94 -15.98 -6.20 -8.55
N ASP A 95 -16.21 -5.62 -9.73
CA ASP A 95 -17.38 -5.84 -10.58
C ASP A 95 -17.11 -6.95 -11.62
N GLY A 96 -15.93 -7.58 -11.59
CA GLY A 96 -15.50 -8.61 -12.53
C GLY A 96 -15.02 -8.07 -13.89
N LYS A 97 -14.81 -6.75 -14.03
CA LYS A 97 -14.28 -6.16 -15.27
C LYS A 97 -12.78 -6.39 -15.39
N GLY A 98 -12.30 -6.49 -16.62
CA GLY A 98 -10.88 -6.70 -16.93
C GLY A 98 -10.68 -7.80 -17.97
N PRO A 99 -9.52 -8.48 -17.98
CA PRO A 99 -8.41 -8.28 -17.05
C PRO A 99 -7.69 -6.93 -17.27
N TYR A 100 -7.13 -6.41 -16.18
CA TYR A 100 -6.24 -5.24 -16.15
C TYR A 100 -4.85 -5.70 -15.71
N LEU A 101 -3.82 -5.27 -16.44
CA LEU A 101 -2.43 -5.54 -16.11
C LEU A 101 -1.82 -4.30 -15.46
N TYR A 102 -1.23 -4.47 -14.28
CA TYR A 102 -0.50 -3.42 -13.59
C TYR A 102 0.97 -3.83 -13.39
N ARG A 103 1.89 -2.87 -13.52
CA ARG A 103 3.32 -3.05 -13.26
C ARG A 103 3.68 -2.47 -11.90
N GLY A 104 4.33 -3.27 -11.05
CA GLY A 104 4.78 -2.83 -9.74
C GLY A 104 6.04 -1.97 -9.85
N TYR A 105 6.09 -0.88 -9.09
CA TYR A 105 7.19 0.09 -9.15
C TYR A 105 7.77 0.49 -7.79
N GLU A 106 7.08 0.17 -6.69
CA GLU A 106 7.50 0.59 -5.35
C GLU A 106 6.90 -0.29 -4.25
N VAL A 107 7.67 -0.48 -3.18
CA VAL A 107 7.23 -1.10 -1.94
C VAL A 107 7.37 -0.09 -0.81
N ARG A 108 6.31 0.16 -0.05
CA ARG A 108 6.31 1.01 1.14
C ARG A 108 6.12 0.16 2.39
N PHE A 109 6.78 0.58 3.46
CA PHE A 109 6.63 0.03 4.79
C PHE A 109 6.19 1.12 5.76
N ASN A 110 5.23 0.79 6.63
CA ASN A 110 4.83 1.65 7.74
C ASN A 110 4.30 0.80 8.92
N GLY A 111 4.42 1.32 10.13
CA GLY A 111 3.93 0.69 11.35
C GLY A 111 3.38 1.73 12.32
N PRO A 112 2.15 1.59 12.85
CA PRO A 112 1.19 0.49 12.64
C PRO A 112 0.57 0.47 11.23
N SER A 113 -0.21 -0.58 10.96
CA SER A 113 -0.97 -0.70 9.71
C SER A 113 -1.98 0.44 9.51
N GLU A 114 -2.16 0.86 8.26
CA GLU A 114 -3.17 1.85 7.88
C GLU A 114 -4.54 1.17 7.84
N HIS A 115 -4.62 0.03 7.15
CA HIS A 115 -5.81 -0.81 7.11
C HIS A 115 -6.03 -1.50 8.46
N ARG A 116 -7.30 -1.78 8.73
CA ARG A 116 -7.71 -2.60 9.88
C ARG A 116 -8.64 -3.72 9.43
N ILE A 117 -8.60 -4.83 10.16
CA ILE A 117 -9.56 -5.92 10.04
C ILE A 117 -10.30 -6.00 11.37
N ASN A 118 -11.63 -5.93 11.35
CA ASN A 118 -12.49 -5.96 12.54
C ASN A 118 -12.03 -4.96 13.63
N ASN A 119 -11.69 -3.73 13.21
CA ASN A 119 -11.16 -2.62 14.02
C ASN A 119 -9.77 -2.84 14.63
N LYS A 120 -9.13 -3.99 14.39
CA LYS A 120 -7.77 -4.29 14.83
C LYS A 120 -6.74 -3.66 13.88
N ALA A 121 -5.86 -2.84 14.44
CA ALA A 121 -4.62 -2.42 13.78
C ALA A 121 -3.54 -3.48 14.00
N PHE A 122 -2.64 -3.61 13.03
CA PHE A 122 -1.52 -4.54 13.04
C PHE A 122 -0.20 -3.78 13.21
N ASN A 123 0.87 -4.51 13.53
CA ASN A 123 2.14 -3.89 13.90
C ASN A 123 2.85 -3.22 12.71
N MET A 124 2.64 -3.73 11.50
CA MET A 124 3.20 -3.17 10.27
C MET A 124 2.27 -3.47 9.09
N GLU A 125 2.31 -2.62 8.07
CA GLU A 125 1.75 -2.84 6.75
C GLU A 125 2.83 -2.66 5.69
N MET A 126 2.88 -3.59 4.73
CA MET A 126 3.67 -3.47 3.51
C MET A 126 2.72 -3.24 2.35
N GLN A 127 3.00 -2.23 1.52
CA GLN A 127 2.18 -1.86 0.37
C GLN A 127 3.01 -1.90 -0.89
N ILE A 128 2.61 -2.71 -1.88
CA ILE A 128 3.25 -2.80 -3.19
C ILE A 128 2.41 -2.01 -4.19
N PHE A 129 2.97 -0.94 -4.74
CA PHE A 129 2.30 -0.01 -5.65
C PHE A 129 2.51 -0.39 -7.10
N HIS A 130 1.43 -0.30 -7.89
CA HIS A 130 1.43 -0.65 -9.29
C HIS A 130 0.70 0.40 -10.14
N ASP A 131 1.20 0.60 -11.37
CA ASP A 131 0.57 1.43 -12.39
C ASP A 131 -0.09 0.57 -13.47
N LEU A 132 -1.29 0.98 -13.90
CA LEU A 132 -2.02 0.32 -14.98
C LEU A 132 -1.27 0.48 -16.30
N VAL A 133 -0.97 -0.64 -16.96
CA VAL A 133 -0.22 -0.66 -18.22
C VAL A 133 -1.03 -1.23 -19.39
N GLU A 134 -2.04 -2.06 -19.10
CA GLU A 134 -2.91 -2.64 -20.13
C GLU A 134 -4.30 -2.94 -19.54
N GLY A 135 -5.35 -2.79 -20.34
CA GLY A 135 -6.70 -3.19 -19.98
C GLY A 135 -7.78 -2.60 -20.89
N PRO A 136 -9.03 -3.05 -20.75
CA PRO A 136 -10.14 -2.52 -21.55
C PRO A 136 -10.49 -1.08 -21.14
N ASN A 137 -10.81 -0.25 -22.13
CA ASN A 137 -11.31 1.12 -21.95
C ASN A 137 -10.48 1.95 -20.97
N MET A 138 -9.14 1.84 -21.05
CA MET A 138 -8.24 2.52 -20.12
C MET A 138 -8.62 3.99 -20.00
N ASP A 139 -8.78 4.77 -21.05
CA ASP A 139 -9.06 6.22 -20.91
C ASP A 139 -10.27 6.60 -20.02
N GLN A 140 -11.24 5.69 -19.84
CA GLN A 140 -12.43 5.88 -19.02
C GLN A 140 -12.37 5.18 -17.65
N TYR A 141 -11.30 4.45 -17.39
CA TYR A 141 -11.13 3.67 -16.16
C TYR A 141 -10.40 4.49 -15.10
N ASP A 142 -11.08 4.76 -13.98
CA ASP A 142 -10.58 5.64 -12.92
C ASP A 142 -9.38 5.04 -12.17
N GLU A 143 -9.40 3.74 -11.87
CA GLU A 143 -8.40 3.07 -11.04
C GLU A 143 -7.11 2.79 -11.81
N LYS A 144 -6.37 3.85 -12.12
CA LYS A 144 -5.06 3.79 -12.79
C LYS A 144 -3.96 3.14 -11.97
N LYS A 145 -4.24 2.89 -10.70
CA LYS A 145 -3.31 2.28 -9.76
C LYS A 145 -3.91 1.04 -9.13
N ALA A 146 -3.05 0.14 -8.71
CA ALA A 146 -3.40 -0.95 -7.83
C ALA A 146 -2.38 -1.04 -6.70
N VAL A 147 -2.84 -1.37 -5.50
CA VAL A 147 -1.97 -1.56 -4.34
C VAL A 147 -2.30 -2.90 -3.69
N VAL A 148 -1.28 -3.73 -3.53
CA VAL A 148 -1.35 -4.97 -2.76
C VAL A 148 -0.83 -4.68 -1.36
N SER A 149 -1.65 -4.91 -0.35
CA SER A 149 -1.35 -4.63 1.05
C SER A 149 -1.24 -5.92 1.85
N LEU A 150 -0.18 -6.03 2.66
CA LEU A 150 0.09 -7.15 3.55
C LEU A 150 0.21 -6.65 4.98
N LEU A 151 -0.52 -7.28 5.89
CA LEU A 151 -0.56 -6.92 7.30
C LEU A 151 0.34 -7.86 8.10
N PHE A 152 1.08 -7.31 9.06
CA PHE A 152 2.02 -8.09 9.87
C PHE A 152 1.77 -7.93 11.36
N GLN A 153 1.86 -9.04 12.08
CA GLN A 153 1.76 -9.08 13.53
C GLN A 153 3.08 -9.57 14.15
N ILE A 154 3.47 -8.98 15.28
CA ILE A 154 4.67 -9.42 15.99
C ILE A 154 4.53 -10.89 16.42
N GLY A 155 5.53 -11.69 16.05
CA GLY A 155 5.65 -13.11 16.40
C GLY A 155 7.10 -13.52 16.71
N GLU A 156 7.30 -14.81 16.95
CA GLU A 156 8.62 -15.38 17.26
C GLU A 156 9.54 -15.50 16.04
N THR A 157 8.94 -15.59 14.85
CA THR A 157 9.63 -15.72 13.56
C THR A 157 9.25 -14.60 12.60
N ASN A 158 10.11 -14.33 11.62
CA ASN A 158 9.69 -13.59 10.44
C ASN A 158 9.07 -14.57 9.45
N HIS A 159 8.14 -14.08 8.62
CA HIS A 159 7.90 -14.72 7.34
C HIS A 159 9.22 -14.79 6.55
N HIS A 160 9.53 -15.95 5.96
CA HIS A 160 10.85 -16.22 5.37
C HIS A 160 11.29 -15.15 4.35
N THR A 161 10.38 -14.73 3.46
CA THR A 161 10.64 -13.65 2.48
C THR A 161 11.06 -12.33 3.12
N MET A 162 10.60 -12.04 4.35
CA MET A 162 10.93 -10.78 5.04
C MET A 162 12.36 -10.77 5.60
N GLU A 163 12.97 -11.94 5.83
CA GLU A 163 14.38 -12.01 6.27
C GLU A 163 15.33 -11.39 5.23
N HIS A 164 14.96 -11.43 3.96
CA HIS A 164 15.72 -10.84 2.85
C HIS A 164 15.70 -9.30 2.82
N LEU A 165 14.83 -8.67 3.61
CA LEU A 165 14.76 -7.22 3.74
C LEU A 165 15.63 -6.67 4.88
N LYS A 166 16.22 -7.55 5.69
CA LYS A 166 17.09 -7.14 6.79
C LYS A 166 18.44 -6.65 6.25
N THR A 167 18.88 -5.47 6.67
CA THR A 167 20.21 -4.96 6.27
C THR A 167 21.00 -4.41 7.45
N ASP A 168 22.32 -4.59 7.43
CA ASP A 168 23.17 -4.21 8.56
C ASP A 168 23.86 -2.84 8.38
N LYS A 169 24.24 -2.41 7.16
CA LYS A 169 25.16 -1.25 7.00
C LYS A 169 25.08 -0.31 5.78
N LEU A 170 24.15 -0.45 4.84
CA LEU A 170 24.08 0.45 3.67
C LEU A 170 22.66 0.82 3.22
N ASP A 171 21.66 0.39 3.99
CA ASP A 171 20.24 0.44 3.64
C ASP A 171 19.91 -0.25 2.31
N THR A 172 20.82 -1.08 1.77
CA THR A 172 20.66 -1.78 0.49
C THR A 172 20.36 -3.25 0.75
N ILE A 173 19.27 -3.76 0.17
CA ILE A 173 18.97 -5.18 0.12
C ILE A 173 19.69 -5.82 -1.06
N ASP A 174 20.19 -7.05 -0.88
CA ASP A 174 20.87 -7.80 -1.94
C ASP A 174 19.86 -8.33 -2.96
N GLU A 175 18.94 -9.18 -2.48
CA GLU A 175 17.87 -9.76 -3.28
C GLU A 175 16.68 -10.17 -2.41
N ALA A 176 15.45 -9.86 -2.84
CA ALA A 176 14.22 -10.33 -2.22
C ALA A 176 13.14 -10.67 -3.27
N ASP A 177 12.63 -11.90 -3.27
CA ASP A 177 11.50 -12.31 -4.12
C ASP A 177 10.18 -12.19 -3.34
N LEU A 178 9.56 -11.01 -3.39
CA LEU A 178 8.25 -10.79 -2.75
C LEU A 178 7.13 -11.66 -3.36
N GLY A 179 7.34 -12.23 -4.55
CA GLY A 179 6.44 -13.18 -5.18
C GLY A 179 6.30 -14.49 -4.41
N GLU A 180 7.30 -14.88 -3.60
CA GLU A 180 7.25 -16.09 -2.77
C GLU A 180 6.04 -16.11 -1.83
N ILE A 181 5.74 -14.97 -1.22
CA ILE A 181 4.59 -14.80 -0.34
C ILE A 181 3.32 -15.27 -1.05
N PHE A 182 3.10 -14.84 -2.29
CA PHE A 182 1.87 -15.14 -3.03
C PHE A 182 1.87 -16.53 -3.67
N ARG A 183 2.98 -17.28 -3.63
CA ARG A 183 3.02 -18.69 -4.05
C ARG A 183 2.51 -19.64 -2.95
N GLU A 184 2.52 -19.21 -1.69
CA GLU A 184 1.98 -19.99 -0.57
C GLU A 184 0.46 -20.21 -0.68
N SER A 185 -0.03 -21.37 -0.21
CA SER A 185 -1.45 -21.73 -0.25
C SER A 185 -2.32 -20.81 0.60
N ASP A 186 -1.78 -20.32 1.71
CA ASP A 186 -2.53 -19.53 2.69
C ASP A 186 -2.71 -18.08 2.22
N ASN A 187 -1.92 -17.65 1.23
CA ASN A 187 -1.85 -16.27 0.76
C ASN A 187 -2.66 -16.05 -0.53
N LYS A 188 -3.84 -16.70 -0.63
CA LYS A 188 -4.77 -16.61 -1.78
C LYS A 188 -6.04 -15.82 -1.50
N HIS A 189 -6.29 -15.49 -0.23
CA HIS A 189 -7.51 -14.83 0.22
C HIS A 189 -7.30 -13.32 0.36
N PHE A 190 -8.09 -12.55 -0.38
CA PHE A 190 -7.97 -11.09 -0.45
C PHE A 190 -9.31 -10.42 -0.19
N TYR A 191 -9.23 -9.23 0.39
CA TYR A 191 -10.25 -8.21 0.27
C TYR A 191 -9.90 -7.28 -0.88
N HIS A 192 -10.92 -6.81 -1.59
CA HIS A 192 -10.76 -5.89 -2.70
C HIS A 192 -11.76 -4.74 -2.61
N TYR A 193 -11.29 -3.50 -2.76
CA TYR A 193 -12.17 -2.34 -2.85
C TYR A 193 -11.55 -1.21 -3.68
N LYS A 194 -12.41 -0.34 -4.22
CA LYS A 194 -12.03 0.88 -4.93
C LYS A 194 -11.85 2.02 -3.93
N GLY A 195 -10.68 2.64 -3.92
CA GLY A 195 -10.35 3.72 -3.00
C GLY A 195 -9.42 4.76 -3.62
N THR A 196 -8.74 5.52 -2.77
CA THR A 196 -7.63 6.41 -3.17
C THR A 196 -6.31 5.99 -2.52
N LEU A 197 -5.19 6.54 -3.00
CA LEU A 197 -3.90 6.40 -2.34
C LEU A 197 -3.93 7.00 -0.92
N THR A 198 -3.24 6.34 0.01
CA THR A 198 -2.98 6.82 1.38
C THR A 198 -1.72 7.68 1.48
N VAL A 199 -1.01 7.86 0.36
CA VAL A 199 0.16 8.73 0.23
C VAL A 199 -0.10 9.79 -0.85
N PRO A 200 0.53 10.98 -0.75
CA PRO A 200 0.44 11.98 -1.81
C PRO A 200 0.86 11.42 -3.18
N PRO A 201 0.19 11.80 -4.29
CA PRO A 201 -1.07 12.54 -4.32
C PRO A 201 -2.27 11.65 -3.96
N THR A 202 -2.94 11.98 -2.86
CA THR A 202 -4.01 11.19 -2.23
C THR A 202 -5.36 11.23 -2.97
N HIS A 203 -5.40 11.86 -4.14
CA HIS A 203 -6.59 11.96 -4.98
C HIS A 203 -6.65 10.88 -6.07
N GLN A 204 -5.60 10.08 -6.25
CA GLN A 204 -5.56 9.06 -7.31
C GLN A 204 -6.36 7.83 -6.90
N PHE A 205 -7.28 7.42 -7.75
CA PHE A 205 -8.08 6.21 -7.55
C PHE A 205 -7.23 4.95 -7.71
N VAL A 206 -7.51 3.96 -6.87
CA VAL A 206 -6.73 2.74 -6.76
C VAL A 206 -7.62 1.53 -6.49
N ASN A 207 -7.25 0.40 -7.07
CA ASN A 207 -7.71 -0.92 -6.66
C ASN A 207 -6.87 -1.41 -5.49
N TRP A 208 -7.44 -1.45 -4.28
CA TRP A 208 -6.79 -2.05 -3.11
C TRP A 208 -7.03 -3.55 -3.09
N PHE A 209 -5.97 -4.32 -2.87
CA PHE A 209 -6.02 -5.75 -2.60
C PHE A 209 -5.34 -6.01 -1.26
N VAL A 210 -6.12 -6.22 -0.20
CA VAL A 210 -5.60 -6.46 1.15
C VAL A 210 -5.57 -7.95 1.40
N LEU A 211 -4.38 -8.52 1.60
CA LEU A 211 -4.23 -9.93 1.93
C LEU A 211 -4.89 -10.20 3.29
N ARG A 212 -5.77 -11.21 3.34
CA ARG A 212 -6.46 -11.58 4.59
C ARG A 212 -5.51 -12.20 5.60
N HIS A 213 -4.59 -13.04 5.14
CA HIS A 213 -3.62 -13.69 6.02
C HIS A 213 -2.66 -12.66 6.60
N VAL A 214 -2.57 -12.62 7.93
CA VAL A 214 -1.67 -11.73 8.67
C VAL A 214 -0.35 -12.45 8.87
N LEU A 215 0.72 -11.89 8.34
CA LEU A 215 2.03 -12.55 8.33
C LEU A 215 2.81 -12.28 9.63
N PRO A 216 3.61 -13.25 10.11
CA PRO A 216 4.44 -13.04 11.29
C PRO A 216 5.66 -12.16 10.96
N ILE A 217 6.03 -11.28 11.89
CA ILE A 217 7.27 -10.51 11.83
C ILE A 217 7.91 -10.40 13.22
N LYS A 218 9.23 -10.53 13.32
CA LYS A 218 9.95 -10.26 14.56
C LYS A 218 9.99 -8.75 14.80
N LYS A 219 9.85 -8.37 16.08
CA LYS A 219 10.04 -6.98 16.51
C LYS A 219 11.39 -6.41 16.06
N SER A 220 12.45 -7.21 16.07
CA SER A 220 13.79 -6.78 15.63
C SER A 220 13.87 -6.43 14.14
N LEU A 221 13.04 -7.05 13.29
CA LEU A 221 13.00 -6.70 11.87
C LEU A 221 12.24 -5.40 11.64
N ILE A 222 11.15 -5.17 12.37
CA ILE A 222 10.48 -3.85 12.37
C ILE A 222 11.46 -2.76 12.80
N GLN A 223 12.20 -2.97 13.88
CA GLN A 223 13.21 -2.02 14.36
C GLN A 223 14.35 -1.79 13.35
N ASN A 224 14.72 -2.81 12.59
CA ASN A 224 15.69 -2.67 11.51
C ASN A 224 15.14 -1.79 10.39
N LEU A 225 13.90 -2.02 9.94
CA LEU A 225 13.23 -1.17 8.95
C LEU A 225 13.10 0.27 9.45
N GLU A 226 12.65 0.47 10.69
CA GLU A 226 12.57 1.79 11.34
C GLU A 226 13.92 2.52 11.34
N SER A 227 15.04 1.80 11.51
CA SER A 227 16.38 2.39 11.55
C SER A 227 16.86 2.97 10.21
N HIS A 228 16.20 2.60 9.11
CA HIS A 228 16.48 3.15 7.78
C HIS A 228 15.75 4.48 7.50
N CYS A 229 14.83 4.89 8.38
CA CYS A 229 14.24 6.21 8.32
C CYS A 229 15.19 7.27 8.91
N ILE A 230 15.38 8.37 8.21
CA ILE A 230 16.09 9.56 8.72
C ILE A 230 15.30 10.15 9.89
N HIS A 231 13.96 10.14 9.79
CA HIS A 231 13.06 10.60 10.84
C HIS A 231 12.26 9.40 11.39
N GLN A 232 12.37 9.09 12.68
CA GLN A 232 11.65 7.94 13.28
C GLN A 232 10.13 8.01 13.11
N GLU A 233 9.57 9.22 13.04
CA GLU A 233 8.15 9.46 12.77
C GLU A 233 7.73 9.01 11.36
N ALA A 234 8.65 8.89 10.41
CA ALA A 234 8.37 8.49 9.03
C ALA A 234 7.87 7.04 8.93
N PHE A 235 8.39 6.15 9.77
CA PHE A 235 7.88 4.77 9.83
C PHE A 235 6.47 4.73 10.44
N HIS A 236 6.17 5.69 11.32
CA HIS A 236 4.91 5.84 12.02
C HIS A 236 3.92 6.78 11.30
N ASN A 237 4.20 7.10 10.04
CA ASN A 237 3.36 7.96 9.21
C ASN A 237 2.29 7.11 8.51
N PHE A 238 1.13 6.98 9.17
CA PHE A 238 -0.05 6.33 8.64
C PHE A 238 -1.24 7.29 8.57
N THR A 239 -2.10 7.07 7.58
CA THR A 239 -3.31 7.86 7.38
C THR A 239 -4.43 7.38 8.30
N THR A 240 -5.25 8.31 8.79
CA THR A 240 -6.41 7.99 9.62
C THR A 240 -7.46 7.20 8.84
N LEU A 241 -8.16 6.27 9.51
CA LEU A 241 -9.26 5.51 8.91
C LEU A 241 -10.32 6.41 8.29
N GLN A 242 -10.81 6.00 7.13
CA GLN A 242 -11.82 6.70 6.36
C GLN A 242 -13.13 5.90 6.35
N HIS A 243 -14.24 6.61 6.16
CA HIS A 243 -15.55 5.97 6.04
C HIS A 243 -15.69 5.24 4.70
N LEU A 244 -16.44 4.14 4.72
CA LEU A 244 -16.69 3.35 3.52
C LEU A 244 -17.70 4.04 2.58
N TYR A 245 -18.57 4.92 3.11
CA TYR A 245 -19.57 5.68 2.36
C TYR A 245 -20.42 4.81 1.41
N GLY A 246 -20.77 3.59 1.85
CA GLY A 246 -21.59 2.65 1.08
C GLY A 246 -20.85 1.89 -0.02
N ARG A 247 -19.52 2.08 -0.17
CA ARG A 247 -18.70 1.23 -1.03
C ARG A 247 -18.78 -0.23 -0.54
N LYS A 248 -18.68 -1.17 -1.47
CA LYS A 248 -18.55 -2.59 -1.14
C LYS A 248 -17.09 -2.99 -1.06
N ILE A 249 -16.83 -3.98 -0.22
CA ILE A 249 -15.54 -4.68 -0.12
C ILE A 249 -15.78 -6.09 -0.60
N GLY A 250 -15.17 -6.46 -1.72
CA GLY A 250 -15.22 -7.83 -2.24
C GLY A 250 -14.31 -8.74 -1.44
N LYS A 251 -14.72 -9.99 -1.22
CA LYS A 251 -13.85 -11.08 -0.77
C LYS A 251 -13.90 -12.25 -1.75
N ASN A 252 -12.75 -12.87 -2.00
CA ASN A 252 -12.62 -14.03 -2.91
C ASN A 252 -12.60 -15.39 -2.18
N PHE A 253 -13.00 -15.42 -0.90
CA PHE A 253 -12.97 -16.58 -0.03
C PHE A 253 -14.28 -16.72 0.74
N LYS A 254 -14.57 -17.92 1.26
CA LYS A 254 -15.79 -18.24 2.03
C LYS A 254 -15.83 -17.47 3.36
#